data_AF-A0AAV0C7A4-F1
#
_entry.id   AF-A0AAV0C7A4-F1
#
_cell.length_a   1.000
_cell.length_b   1.000
_cell.length_c   1.000
_cell.angle_alpha   90.00
_cell.angle_beta   90.00
_cell.angle_gamma   90.00
#
_symmetry.space_group_name_H-M   'P 1'
#
loop_
_entity.id
_entity.type
_entity.pdbx_description
1 polymer ?
#
loop_
_entity_poly.entity_id
_entity_poly.type
_entity_poly.pdbx_seq_one_letter_code
_entity_poly.pdbx_strand_id
1 'polypeptide(L)'
;MVRWIRVLYSDFAKFAKDQEALISSKDSFDYVEGFVVINRSGLVSSWRSTFEPKDPVQATQFSSEGKTLFCLEVAMYFNPEEASFLEKKIDSLLSKLSYINSTLFHTEVPYVDFLDRVHTSEMKLQEKGLWEVPHPWLNLMIPKTKIHAFATEVFGNIFTDTSNGPILIYPVDKSKWKKGTSLVTPEDNIFYLVAFLSSANPSSTGKDGLQHILLQNRRILEFCTKDKIGMKQYLPHYNTREEWRTHFGSQWETFVKRKSLYDPLAILAPGHKIFRRIS
;
A
#
# COMPACT_ATOMS: atom_id res chain seq x y z
N MET A 1 -5.79 0.29 -24.05
CA MET A 1 -5.14 -0.92 -23.51
C MET A 1 -4.21 -0.52 -22.38
N VAL A 2 -3.80 -1.47 -21.55
CA VAL A 2 -2.86 -1.25 -20.44
C VAL A 2 -1.78 -2.31 -20.49
N ARG A 3 -0.51 -1.88 -20.53
CA ARG A 3 0.62 -2.76 -20.26
C ARG A 3 0.83 -2.76 -18.75
N TRP A 4 0.57 -3.91 -18.11
CA TRP A 4 0.68 -4.07 -16.66
C TRP A 4 1.89 -4.94 -16.32
N ILE A 5 2.80 -4.42 -15.50
CA ILE A 5 4.12 -4.99 -15.25
C ILE A 5 4.35 -5.16 -13.74
N ARG A 6 4.99 -6.28 -13.37
CA ARG A 6 5.50 -6.57 -12.02
C ARG A 6 6.97 -6.96 -12.09
N VAL A 7 7.76 -6.44 -11.16
CA VAL A 7 9.18 -6.78 -10.96
C VAL A 7 9.49 -6.87 -9.46
N LEU A 8 10.49 -7.67 -9.08
CA LEU A 8 10.88 -7.86 -7.68
C LEU A 8 12.23 -7.20 -7.36
N TYR A 9 12.35 -6.74 -6.11
CA TYR A 9 13.57 -6.26 -5.48
C TYR A 9 13.84 -7.06 -4.21
N SER A 10 15.11 -7.30 -3.91
CA SER A 10 15.57 -7.86 -2.63
C SER A 10 16.06 -6.79 -1.65
N ASP A 11 16.29 -5.57 -2.14
CA ASP A 11 16.82 -4.44 -1.37
C ASP A 11 15.78 -3.32 -1.31
N PHE A 12 15.31 -3.02 -0.10
CA PHE A 12 14.31 -1.98 0.13
C PHE A 12 14.78 -0.60 -0.33
N ALA A 13 16.07 -0.28 -0.19
CA ALA A 13 16.59 1.02 -0.58
C ALA A 13 16.58 1.23 -2.09
N LYS A 14 16.87 0.17 -2.87
CA LYS A 14 16.73 0.21 -4.33
C LYS A 14 15.26 0.36 -4.73
N PHE A 15 14.38 -0.44 -4.13
CA PHE A 15 12.94 -0.39 -4.38
C PHE A 15 12.35 1.01 -4.09
N ALA A 16 12.65 1.57 -2.92
CA ALA A 16 12.17 2.90 -2.52
C ALA A 16 12.71 3.99 -3.44
N LYS A 17 14.01 3.98 -3.74
CA LYS A 17 14.66 4.95 -4.64
C LYS A 17 14.03 4.94 -6.03
N ASP A 18 13.78 3.75 -6.57
CA ASP A 18 13.21 3.60 -7.90
C ASP A 18 11.75 4.06 -7.94
N GLN A 19 10.93 3.73 -6.93
CA GLN A 19 9.56 4.28 -6.81
C GLN A 19 9.57 5.81 -6.74
N GLU A 20 10.44 6.41 -5.91
CA GLU A 20 10.55 7.86 -5.78
C GLU A 20 10.98 8.54 -7.09
N ALA A 21 11.91 7.93 -7.82
CA ALA A 21 12.33 8.43 -9.13
C ALA A 21 11.19 8.38 -10.14
N LEU A 22 10.41 7.30 -10.15
CA LEU A 22 9.24 7.15 -11.03
C LEU A 22 8.17 8.19 -10.75
N ILE A 23 7.79 8.45 -9.50
CA ILE A 23 6.75 9.45 -9.19
C ILE A 23 7.22 10.90 -9.38
N SER A 24 8.53 11.15 -9.41
CA SER A 24 9.12 12.48 -9.58
C SER A 24 9.39 12.83 -11.04
N SER A 25 9.43 11.84 -11.93
CA SER A 25 9.68 12.03 -13.36
C SER A 25 8.42 12.48 -14.10
N LYS A 26 8.58 13.42 -15.05
CA LYS A 26 7.51 13.79 -15.99
C LYS A 26 7.26 12.72 -17.06
N ASP A 27 8.29 11.95 -17.39
CA ASP A 27 8.22 10.83 -18.31
C ASP A 27 8.35 9.54 -17.49
N SER A 28 7.21 8.94 -17.16
CA SER A 28 7.07 7.82 -16.23
C SER A 28 5.92 6.90 -16.64
N PHE A 29 5.61 5.92 -15.78
CA PHE A 29 4.42 5.09 -15.87
C PHE A 29 3.17 5.85 -15.41
N ASP A 30 2.00 5.46 -15.92
CA ASP A 30 0.70 6.06 -15.58
C ASP A 30 0.16 5.57 -14.23
N TYR A 31 0.70 4.46 -13.73
CA TYR A 31 0.40 3.88 -12.42
C TYR A 31 1.69 3.34 -11.80
N VAL A 32 1.89 3.60 -10.50
CA VAL A 32 3.03 3.12 -9.70
C VAL A 32 2.51 2.75 -8.31
N GLU A 33 2.57 1.47 -7.97
CA GLU A 33 2.37 0.97 -6.60
C GLU A 33 3.47 -0.04 -6.25
N GLY A 34 3.38 -0.61 -5.05
CA GLY A 34 4.22 -1.73 -4.68
C GLY A 34 3.70 -2.51 -3.49
N PHE A 35 4.29 -3.68 -3.30
CA PHE A 35 3.89 -4.64 -2.28
C PHE A 35 5.11 -5.14 -1.52
N VAL A 36 4.95 -5.38 -0.22
CA VAL A 36 5.91 -6.18 0.54
C VAL A 36 5.47 -7.63 0.50
N VAL A 37 6.41 -8.53 0.24
CA VAL A 37 6.20 -9.97 0.27
C VAL A 37 7.19 -10.58 1.25
N ILE A 38 6.69 -11.12 2.35
CA ILE A 38 7.53 -11.70 3.41
C ILE A 38 7.26 -13.20 3.47
N ASN A 39 8.30 -13.99 3.27
CA ASN A 39 8.30 -15.44 3.44
C ASN A 39 7.13 -16.15 2.71
N ARG A 40 6.90 -15.77 1.45
CA ARG A 40 5.80 -16.32 0.62
C ARG A 40 6.35 -17.20 -0.50
N SER A 41 6.14 -18.50 -0.36
CA SER A 41 6.51 -19.48 -1.38
C SER A 41 5.60 -19.39 -2.61
N GLY A 42 6.14 -19.75 -3.78
CA GLY A 42 5.36 -19.84 -5.02
C GLY A 42 4.86 -18.50 -5.57
N LEU A 43 5.48 -17.37 -5.20
CA LEU A 43 5.07 -16.04 -5.66
C LEU A 43 5.08 -15.96 -7.20
N VAL A 44 6.21 -16.31 -7.82
CA VAL A 44 6.39 -16.25 -9.27
C VAL A 44 5.44 -17.21 -10.01
N SER A 45 5.25 -18.42 -9.48
CA SER A 45 4.29 -19.38 -10.05
C SER A 45 2.84 -18.88 -9.93
N SER A 46 2.49 -18.18 -8.85
CA SER A 46 1.16 -17.59 -8.68
C SER A 46 0.88 -16.47 -9.69
N TRP A 47 1.90 -15.76 -10.16
CA TRP A 47 1.72 -14.73 -11.17
C TRP A 47 1.48 -15.29 -12.56
N ARG A 48 1.96 -16.50 -12.86
CA ARG A 48 1.80 -17.15 -14.18
C ARG A 48 0.35 -17.43 -14.58
N SER A 49 -0.60 -17.35 -13.65
CA SER A 49 -2.03 -17.42 -14.00
C SER A 49 -2.54 -16.17 -14.72
N THR A 50 -1.78 -15.07 -14.72
CA THR A 50 -2.24 -13.75 -15.21
C THR A 50 -1.16 -12.98 -15.97
N PHE A 51 0.11 -13.24 -15.67
CA PHE A 51 1.26 -12.55 -16.25
C PHE A 51 2.21 -13.53 -16.93
N GLU A 52 2.85 -13.03 -17.99
CA GLU A 52 3.88 -13.74 -18.72
C GLU A 52 5.28 -13.22 -18.32
N PRO A 53 6.24 -14.12 -18.01
CA PRO A 53 7.61 -13.72 -17.76
C PRO A 53 8.30 -13.29 -19.07
N LYS A 54 9.10 -12.21 -19.03
CA LYS A 54 9.93 -11.82 -20.19
C LYS A 54 11.02 -12.86 -20.48
N ASP A 55 11.53 -13.54 -19.46
CA ASP A 55 12.42 -14.71 -19.59
C ASP A 55 11.86 -15.90 -18.78
N PRO A 56 11.10 -16.81 -19.41
CA PRO A 56 10.50 -17.96 -18.72
C PRO A 56 11.52 -18.91 -18.08
N VAL A 57 12.71 -19.05 -18.67
CA VAL A 57 13.76 -19.97 -18.21
C VAL A 57 14.34 -19.44 -16.90
N GLN A 58 14.79 -18.19 -16.89
CA GLN A 58 15.33 -17.58 -15.67
C GLN A 58 14.27 -17.39 -14.58
N ALA A 59 13.02 -17.05 -14.96
CA ALA A 59 11.93 -16.91 -14.01
C ALA A 59 11.64 -18.21 -13.23
N THR A 60 11.84 -19.37 -13.86
CA THR A 60 11.61 -20.67 -13.21
C THR A 60 12.70 -21.02 -12.19
N GLN A 61 13.89 -20.43 -12.31
CA GLN A 61 15.00 -20.62 -11.38
C GLN A 61 14.91 -19.71 -10.14
N PHE A 62 14.02 -18.71 -10.15
CA PHE A 62 13.89 -17.77 -9.05
C PHE A 62 13.14 -18.38 -7.86
N SER A 63 13.79 -18.44 -6.69
CA SER A 63 13.15 -18.82 -5.42
C SER A 63 12.90 -17.60 -4.52
N SER A 64 11.66 -17.51 -4.04
CA SER A 64 11.16 -16.50 -3.07
C SER A 64 11.13 -17.00 -1.63
N GLU A 65 11.49 -18.28 -1.40
CA GLU A 65 11.38 -18.93 -0.10
C GLU A 65 12.32 -18.29 0.94
N GLY A 66 11.79 -18.04 2.15
CA GLY A 66 12.55 -17.47 3.26
C GLY A 66 13.00 -16.02 3.09
N LYS A 67 12.53 -15.29 2.06
CA LYS A 67 12.98 -13.93 1.73
C LYS A 67 11.92 -12.88 2.03
N THR A 68 12.37 -11.69 2.39
CA THR A 68 11.60 -10.44 2.25
C THR A 68 11.92 -9.84 0.89
N LEU A 69 10.90 -9.67 0.06
CA LEU A 69 10.96 -9.11 -1.28
C LEU A 69 10.01 -7.93 -1.39
N PHE A 70 10.31 -7.04 -2.33
CA PHE A 70 9.48 -5.88 -2.65
C PHE A 70 9.07 -5.94 -4.11
N CYS A 71 7.77 -5.98 -4.37
CA CYS A 71 7.23 -5.96 -5.71
C CYS A 71 6.95 -4.52 -6.11
N LEU A 72 7.54 -4.07 -7.22
CA LEU A 72 7.11 -2.86 -7.91
C LEU A 72 6.07 -3.26 -8.94
N GLU A 73 4.92 -2.61 -8.90
CA GLU A 73 3.85 -2.79 -9.88
C GLU A 73 3.62 -1.48 -10.61
N VAL A 74 3.72 -1.52 -11.93
CA VAL A 74 3.54 -0.35 -12.79
C VAL A 74 2.62 -0.65 -13.95
N ALA A 75 1.97 0.39 -14.48
CA ALA A 75 1.18 0.25 -15.69
C ALA A 75 1.39 1.44 -16.64
N MET A 76 1.29 1.17 -17.94
CA MET A 76 1.29 2.19 -18.97
C MET A 76 0.05 2.05 -19.85
N TYR A 77 -0.66 3.16 -20.01
CA TYR A 77 -1.87 3.24 -20.81
C TYR A 77 -1.50 3.59 -22.24
N PHE A 78 -2.14 2.93 -23.20
CA PHE A 78 -1.85 3.16 -24.61
C PHE A 78 -3.06 2.84 -25.49
N ASN A 79 -3.11 3.52 -26.63
CA ASN A 79 -4.00 3.15 -27.72
C ASN A 79 -3.34 2.07 -28.58
N PRO A 80 -4.08 1.08 -29.12
CA PRO A 80 -3.50 0.00 -29.93
C PRO A 80 -2.60 0.48 -31.07
N GLU A 81 -2.91 1.64 -31.65
CA GLU A 81 -2.15 2.27 -32.75
C GLU A 81 -0.72 2.67 -32.35
N GLU A 82 -0.46 2.86 -31.05
CA GLU A 82 0.83 3.33 -30.50
C GLU A 82 1.71 2.19 -29.97
N ALA A 83 1.29 0.93 -30.11
CA ALA A 83 1.92 -0.22 -29.48
C ALA A 83 3.42 -0.38 -29.81
N SER A 84 3.84 -0.08 -31.04
CA SER A 84 5.24 -0.21 -31.46
C SER A 84 6.19 0.83 -30.84
N PHE A 85 5.69 2.04 -30.54
CA PHE A 85 6.45 3.07 -29.84
C PHE A 85 6.49 2.80 -28.33
N LEU A 86 5.39 2.24 -27.80
CA LEU A 86 5.24 1.91 -26.39
C LEU A 86 6.34 0.97 -25.89
N GLU A 87 6.65 -0.10 -26.63
CA GLU A 87 7.66 -1.08 -26.19
C GLU A 87 9.02 -0.43 -25.94
N LYS A 88 9.47 0.43 -26.85
CA LYS A 88 10.73 1.17 -26.70
C LYS A 88 10.72 2.10 -25.51
N LYS A 89 9.58 2.76 -25.26
CA LYS A 89 9.41 3.64 -24.08
C LYS A 89 9.49 2.85 -22.78
N ILE A 90 8.76 1.72 -22.71
CA ILE A 90 8.75 0.85 -21.53
C ILE A 90 10.14 0.28 -21.27
N ASP A 91 10.82 -0.25 -22.28
CA ASP A 91 12.19 -0.77 -22.13
C ASP A 91 13.16 0.33 -21.67
N SER A 92 13.02 1.56 -22.19
CA SER A 92 13.82 2.72 -21.75
C SER A 92 13.57 3.06 -20.27
N LEU A 93 12.32 3.05 -19.81
CA LEU A 93 11.99 3.29 -18.40
C LEU A 93 12.52 2.16 -17.50
N LEU A 94 12.27 0.90 -17.87
CA LEU A 94 12.71 -0.26 -17.12
C LEU A 94 14.23 -0.37 -17.04
N SER A 95 14.97 0.04 -18.09
CA SER A 95 16.43 0.01 -18.11
C SER A 95 17.11 0.88 -17.05
N LYS A 96 16.37 1.85 -16.49
CA LYS A 96 16.85 2.76 -15.44
C LYS A 96 16.61 2.22 -14.03
N LEU A 97 15.87 1.11 -13.91
CA LEU A 97 15.47 0.52 -12.64
C LEU A 97 16.43 -0.60 -12.23
N SER A 98 16.45 -0.92 -10.94
CA SER A 98 17.41 -1.82 -10.31
C SER A 98 16.77 -3.13 -9.82
N TYR A 99 15.68 -3.56 -10.45
CA TYR A 99 14.96 -4.80 -10.11
C TYR A 99 15.75 -6.06 -10.50
N ILE A 100 15.30 -7.21 -10.03
CA ILE A 100 15.88 -8.51 -10.37
C ILE A 100 15.37 -8.91 -11.76
N ASN A 101 16.24 -8.86 -12.78
CA ASN A 101 15.86 -9.02 -14.19
C ASN A 101 14.99 -10.26 -14.50
N SER A 102 15.27 -11.40 -13.87
CA SER A 102 14.52 -12.65 -14.06
C SER A 102 13.09 -12.62 -13.53
N THR A 103 12.69 -11.54 -12.84
CA THR A 103 11.38 -11.40 -12.19
C THR A 103 10.47 -10.40 -12.91
N LEU A 104 10.83 -9.98 -14.14
CA LEU A 104 9.95 -9.15 -14.96
C LEU A 104 8.82 -10.00 -15.55
N PHE A 105 7.63 -9.70 -15.07
CA PHE A 105 6.36 -10.24 -15.51
C PHE A 105 5.50 -9.13 -16.08
N HIS A 106 4.81 -9.40 -17.17
CA HIS A 106 3.90 -8.42 -17.76
C HIS A 106 2.66 -9.08 -18.35
N THR A 107 1.63 -8.30 -18.56
CA THR A 107 0.42 -8.70 -19.27
C THR A 107 -0.15 -7.48 -19.98
N GLU A 108 -1.05 -7.72 -20.92
CA GLU A 108 -1.79 -6.69 -21.63
C GLU A 108 -3.28 -6.92 -21.42
N VAL A 109 -3.98 -5.90 -20.93
CA VAL A 109 -5.40 -5.99 -20.60
C VAL A 109 -6.15 -4.74 -21.07
N PRO A 110 -7.49 -4.82 -21.26
CA PRO A 110 -8.34 -3.65 -21.38
C PRO A 110 -8.19 -2.71 -20.17
N TYR A 111 -8.40 -1.42 -20.40
CA TYR A 111 -8.27 -0.40 -19.35
C TYR A 111 -9.22 -0.64 -18.18
N VAL A 112 -10.47 -1.01 -18.47
CA VAL A 112 -11.48 -1.30 -17.46
C VAL A 112 -11.08 -2.52 -16.62
N ASP A 113 -10.61 -3.59 -17.26
CA ASP A 113 -10.16 -4.81 -16.56
C ASP A 113 -8.98 -4.54 -15.62
N PHE A 114 -8.06 -3.65 -16.02
CA PHE A 114 -7.00 -3.20 -15.11
C PHE A 114 -7.57 -2.47 -13.90
N LEU A 115 -8.49 -1.52 -14.09
CA LEU A 115 -9.09 -0.76 -12.99
C LEU A 115 -9.91 -1.65 -12.04
N ASP A 116 -10.61 -2.65 -12.59
CA ASP A 116 -11.50 -3.54 -11.85
C ASP A 116 -10.81 -4.85 -11.35
N ARG A 117 -9.48 -4.93 -11.46
CA ARG A 117 -8.70 -6.14 -11.11
C ARG A 117 -8.91 -6.66 -9.69
N VAL A 118 -9.30 -5.80 -8.75
CA VAL A 118 -9.57 -6.18 -7.35
C VAL A 118 -10.92 -6.90 -7.24
N HIS A 119 -11.91 -6.60 -8.07
CA HIS A 119 -13.20 -7.29 -8.10
C HIS A 119 -13.04 -8.77 -8.46
N THR A 120 -12.11 -9.11 -9.38
CA THR A 120 -11.75 -10.52 -9.64
C THR A 120 -11.23 -11.24 -8.38
N SER A 121 -10.54 -10.53 -7.48
CA SER A 121 -10.06 -11.09 -6.21
C SER A 121 -11.18 -11.22 -5.18
N GLU A 122 -12.07 -10.23 -5.12
CA GLU A 122 -13.31 -10.28 -4.31
C GLU A 122 -14.13 -11.52 -4.65
N MET A 123 -14.46 -11.75 -5.91
CA MET A 123 -15.27 -12.90 -6.34
C MET A 123 -14.66 -14.23 -5.90
N LYS A 124 -13.34 -14.39 -6.08
CA LYS A 124 -12.60 -15.60 -5.63
C LYS A 124 -12.59 -15.78 -4.12
N LEU A 125 -12.61 -14.69 -3.34
CA LEU A 125 -12.67 -14.74 -1.88
C LEU A 125 -14.10 -15.04 -1.42
N GLN A 126 -15.12 -14.49 -2.07
CA GLN A 126 -16.53 -14.78 -1.79
C GLN A 126 -16.85 -16.25 -2.02
N GLU A 127 -16.40 -16.84 -3.12
CA GLU A 127 -16.55 -18.28 -3.41
C GLU A 127 -15.96 -19.18 -2.31
N LYS A 128 -14.95 -18.69 -1.58
CA LYS A 128 -14.29 -19.41 -0.49
C LYS A 128 -14.82 -19.05 0.90
N GLY A 129 -15.79 -18.15 0.99
CA GLY A 129 -16.26 -17.60 2.28
C GLY A 129 -15.20 -16.77 3.01
N LEU A 130 -14.21 -16.25 2.30
CA LEU A 130 -13.08 -15.47 2.82
C LEU A 130 -13.24 -13.96 2.62
N TRP A 131 -14.38 -13.51 2.06
CA TRP A 131 -14.68 -12.10 1.89
C TRP A 131 -15.37 -11.50 3.13
N GLU A 132 -16.47 -12.08 3.61
CA GLU A 132 -17.20 -11.58 4.78
C GLU A 132 -16.57 -12.07 6.10
N VAL A 133 -15.29 -11.74 6.30
CA VAL A 133 -14.50 -12.06 7.49
C VAL A 133 -13.99 -10.77 8.16
N PRO A 134 -13.51 -10.81 9.42
CA PRO A 134 -12.93 -9.62 10.04
C PRO A 134 -11.70 -9.10 9.30
N HIS A 135 -11.69 -7.80 9.02
CA HIS A 135 -10.60 -7.10 8.34
C HIS A 135 -9.94 -6.08 9.27
N PRO A 136 -9.01 -6.51 10.16
CA PRO A 136 -8.27 -5.61 11.05
C PRO A 136 -7.18 -4.82 10.29
N TRP A 137 -7.58 -4.06 9.28
CA TRP A 137 -6.66 -3.30 8.43
C TRP A 137 -5.97 -2.18 9.19
N LEU A 138 -4.71 -1.93 8.83
CA LEU A 138 -3.95 -0.78 9.32
C LEU A 138 -3.41 -0.01 8.13
N ASN A 139 -3.84 1.25 7.97
CA ASN A 139 -3.45 2.10 6.84
C ASN A 139 -2.69 3.31 7.38
N LEU A 140 -1.43 3.46 6.98
CA LEU A 140 -0.50 4.45 7.51
C LEU A 140 0.06 5.32 6.38
N MET A 141 0.32 6.58 6.68
CA MET A 141 1.12 7.49 5.88
C MET A 141 2.45 7.72 6.61
N ILE A 142 3.56 7.29 6.01
CA ILE A 142 4.90 7.34 6.60
C ILE A 142 5.75 8.39 5.86
N PRO A 143 6.38 9.36 6.53
CA PRO A 143 7.22 10.34 5.86
C PRO A 143 8.43 9.65 5.19
N LYS A 144 8.83 10.12 4.01
CA LYS A 144 9.98 9.59 3.25
C LYS A 144 11.24 9.49 4.12
N THR A 145 11.52 10.51 4.93
CA THR A 145 12.70 10.55 5.81
C THR A 145 12.74 9.42 6.85
N LYS A 146 11.62 8.75 7.12
CA LYS A 146 11.52 7.65 8.10
C LYS A 146 11.15 6.30 7.49
N ILE A 147 10.95 6.21 6.17
CA ILE A 147 10.48 4.97 5.56
C ILE A 147 11.47 3.80 5.69
N HIS A 148 12.78 4.07 5.64
CA HIS A 148 13.80 3.03 5.84
C HIS A 148 13.81 2.50 7.26
N ALA A 149 13.76 3.38 8.26
CA ALA A 149 13.67 2.97 9.67
C ALA A 149 12.38 2.17 9.92
N PHE A 150 11.27 2.60 9.32
CA PHE A 150 10.01 1.87 9.36
C PHE A 150 10.13 0.49 8.73
N ALA A 151 10.70 0.38 7.53
CA ALA A 151 10.84 -0.89 6.83
C ALA A 151 11.74 -1.88 7.57
N THR A 152 12.87 -1.42 8.14
CA THR A 152 13.78 -2.24 8.93
C THR A 152 13.08 -2.83 10.15
N GLU A 153 12.37 -2.03 10.94
CA GLU A 153 11.71 -2.54 12.13
C GLU A 153 10.47 -3.37 11.79
N VAL A 154 9.61 -2.86 10.91
CA VAL A 154 8.31 -3.49 10.67
C VAL A 154 8.45 -4.76 9.83
N PHE A 155 9.19 -4.71 8.71
CA PHE A 155 9.33 -5.87 7.81
C PHE A 155 10.51 -6.78 8.16
N GLY A 156 11.41 -6.33 9.03
CA GLY A 156 12.53 -7.12 9.55
C GLY A 156 12.25 -7.79 10.89
N ASN A 157 11.47 -7.14 11.79
CA ASN A 157 11.31 -7.60 13.18
C ASN A 157 9.86 -7.86 13.60
N ILE A 158 8.91 -6.98 13.23
CA ILE A 158 7.52 -7.09 13.71
C ILE A 158 6.71 -8.11 12.91
N PHE A 159 6.84 -8.10 11.58
CA PHE A 159 6.15 -9.00 10.66
C PHE A 159 7.02 -10.20 10.27
N THR A 160 6.47 -11.41 10.34
CA THR A 160 7.19 -12.65 10.02
C THR A 160 6.80 -13.28 8.68
N ASP A 161 5.62 -12.93 8.15
CA ASP A 161 5.10 -13.42 6.88
C ASP A 161 3.95 -12.51 6.39
N THR A 162 3.57 -12.65 5.12
CA THR A 162 2.42 -11.96 4.50
C THR A 162 1.32 -12.94 4.11
N SER A 163 1.08 -13.98 4.94
CA SER A 163 0.10 -15.03 4.62
C SER A 163 -1.35 -14.56 4.74
N ASN A 164 -1.62 -13.63 5.65
CA ASN A 164 -2.98 -13.16 5.98
C ASN A 164 -3.51 -12.05 5.06
N GLY A 165 -2.73 -11.59 4.08
CA GLY A 165 -3.15 -10.51 3.18
C GLY A 165 -1.97 -9.68 2.65
N PRO A 166 -2.20 -8.83 1.64
CA PRO A 166 -1.15 -8.01 1.05
C PRO A 166 -0.75 -6.85 1.98
N ILE A 167 0.52 -6.44 1.86
CA ILE A 167 1.02 -5.18 2.41
C ILE A 167 1.34 -4.26 1.24
N LEU A 168 0.56 -3.19 1.05
CA LEU A 168 0.85 -2.17 0.06
C LEU A 168 1.92 -1.21 0.60
N ILE A 169 2.83 -0.79 -0.28
CA ILE A 169 3.81 0.25 0.01
C ILE A 169 4.18 1.03 -1.25
N TYR A 170 3.88 2.33 -1.26
CA TYR A 170 4.25 3.22 -2.37
C TYR A 170 4.28 4.69 -1.97
N PRO A 171 5.18 5.50 -2.55
CA PRO A 171 5.27 6.92 -2.28
C PRO A 171 4.23 7.71 -3.07
N VAL A 172 3.86 8.87 -2.54
CA VAL A 172 3.06 9.89 -3.22
C VAL A 172 3.66 11.27 -3.01
N ASP A 173 3.46 12.15 -3.98
CA ASP A 173 3.89 13.55 -3.91
C ASP A 173 2.79 14.43 -3.30
N LYS A 174 3.10 15.02 -2.14
CA LYS A 174 2.24 15.95 -1.40
C LYS A 174 1.85 17.18 -2.22
N SER A 175 2.63 17.57 -3.23
CA SER A 175 2.33 18.71 -4.12
C SER A 175 1.00 18.54 -4.86
N LYS A 176 0.55 17.29 -5.06
CA LYS A 176 -0.71 16.95 -5.73
C LYS A 176 -1.93 17.10 -4.81
N TRP A 177 -1.74 17.30 -3.51
CA TRP A 177 -2.84 17.37 -2.54
C TRP A 177 -3.26 18.82 -2.28
N LYS A 178 -4.56 19.07 -2.35
CA LYS A 178 -5.12 20.41 -2.11
C LYS A 178 -4.95 20.81 -0.64
N LYS A 179 -4.25 21.92 -0.41
CA LYS A 179 -4.11 22.54 0.91
C LYS A 179 -5.46 23.04 1.43
N GLY A 180 -5.62 23.03 2.76
CA GLY A 180 -6.83 23.52 3.42
C GLY A 180 -8.02 22.55 3.35
N THR A 181 -7.85 21.31 2.90
CA THR A 181 -8.85 20.25 3.11
C THR A 181 -8.83 19.78 4.58
N SER A 182 -9.55 18.71 4.92
CA SER A 182 -9.50 18.10 6.26
C SER A 182 -8.59 16.86 6.31
N LEU A 183 -7.88 16.56 5.22
CA LEU A 183 -6.93 15.46 5.20
C LEU A 183 -5.68 15.81 6.02
N VAL A 184 -5.27 14.88 6.87
CA VAL A 184 -4.04 14.98 7.64
C VAL A 184 -2.96 14.16 6.97
N THR A 185 -1.82 14.78 6.66
CA THR A 185 -0.65 14.14 6.03
C THR A 185 0.59 14.31 6.91
N PRO A 186 1.63 13.47 6.74
CA PRO A 186 2.96 13.70 7.31
C PRO A 186 3.57 15.02 6.83
N GLU A 187 4.65 15.48 7.47
CA GLU A 187 5.28 16.77 7.16
C GLU A 187 5.97 16.77 5.79
N ASP A 188 6.73 15.72 5.47
CA ASP A 188 7.50 15.57 4.23
C ASP A 188 6.70 15.81 2.95
N ASN A 189 7.39 16.29 1.90
CA ASN A 189 6.81 16.46 0.57
C ASN A 189 6.54 15.13 -0.14
N ILE A 190 7.30 14.09 0.19
CA ILE A 190 7.02 12.71 -0.25
C ILE A 190 6.72 11.91 1.00
N PHE A 191 5.64 11.15 0.97
CA PHE A 191 5.31 10.19 2.01
C PHE A 191 4.77 8.91 1.38
N TYR A 192 4.89 7.80 2.10
CA TYR A 192 4.47 6.49 1.66
C TYR A 192 3.11 6.15 2.25
N LEU A 193 2.18 5.67 1.41
CA LEU A 193 1.07 4.87 1.91
C LEU A 193 1.60 3.48 2.22
N VAL A 194 1.34 3.00 3.43
CA VAL A 194 1.62 1.63 3.87
C VAL A 194 0.33 1.02 4.39
N ALA A 195 -0.22 0.02 3.70
CA ALA A 195 -1.50 -0.58 4.04
C ALA A 195 -1.35 -2.07 4.33
N PHE A 196 -1.61 -2.48 5.57
CA PHE A 196 -1.68 -3.87 6.00
C PHE A 196 -3.12 -4.34 5.81
N LEU A 197 -3.39 -5.06 4.72
CA LEU A 197 -4.74 -5.46 4.32
C LEU A 197 -5.03 -6.91 4.72
N SER A 198 -4.88 -7.20 6.02
CA SER A 198 -5.05 -8.55 6.55
C SER A 198 -6.52 -8.95 6.69
N SER A 199 -6.82 -10.20 6.39
CA SER A 199 -8.09 -10.88 6.70
C SER A 199 -7.84 -11.86 7.84
N ALA A 200 -8.66 -11.78 8.90
CA ALA A 200 -8.56 -12.66 10.04
C ALA A 200 -9.51 -13.85 9.88
N ASN A 201 -9.02 -15.06 10.14
CA ASN A 201 -9.85 -16.24 10.25
C ASN A 201 -10.69 -16.16 11.55
N PRO A 202 -12.03 -16.10 11.47
CA PRO A 202 -12.90 -15.90 12.64
C PRO A 202 -12.75 -16.99 13.71
N SER A 203 -12.39 -18.20 13.29
CA SER A 203 -12.29 -19.38 14.15
C SER A 203 -10.87 -19.64 14.66
N SER A 204 -9.87 -18.88 14.19
CA SER A 204 -8.48 -19.12 14.56
C SER A 204 -8.05 -18.38 15.81
N THR A 205 -7.28 -19.06 16.65
CA THR A 205 -6.52 -18.50 17.77
C THR A 205 -5.03 -18.37 17.46
N GLY A 206 -4.61 -18.75 16.25
CA GLY A 206 -3.24 -18.73 15.77
C GLY A 206 -2.83 -17.40 15.13
N LYS A 207 -1.82 -17.44 14.24
CA LYS A 207 -1.27 -16.26 13.56
C LYS A 207 -2.24 -15.58 12.59
N ASP A 208 -3.22 -16.32 12.09
CA ASP A 208 -4.31 -15.86 11.22
C ASP A 208 -5.55 -15.38 12.02
N GLY A 209 -5.51 -15.45 13.36
CA GLY A 209 -6.60 -15.02 14.23
C GLY A 209 -6.63 -13.50 14.47
N LEU A 210 -7.83 -12.96 14.72
CA LEU A 210 -8.06 -11.52 14.91
C LEU A 210 -7.17 -10.90 16.00
N GLN A 211 -7.04 -11.57 17.15
CA GLN A 211 -6.26 -11.05 18.28
C GLN A 211 -4.77 -10.96 17.97
N HIS A 212 -4.22 -11.92 17.21
CA HIS A 212 -2.82 -11.89 16.79
C HIS A 212 -2.55 -10.70 15.89
N ILE A 213 -3.41 -10.47 14.89
CA ILE A 213 -3.26 -9.37 13.93
C ILE A 213 -3.44 -8.01 14.63
N LEU A 214 -4.41 -7.88 15.54
CA LEU A 214 -4.58 -6.66 16.33
C LEU A 214 -3.36 -6.36 17.23
N LEU A 215 -2.73 -7.40 17.79
CA LEU A 215 -1.50 -7.24 18.56
C LEU A 215 -0.33 -6.79 17.67
N GLN A 216 -0.20 -7.34 16.46
CA GLN A 216 0.80 -6.88 15.49
C GLN A 216 0.59 -5.41 15.10
N ASN A 217 -0.66 -5.02 14.79
CA ASN A 217 -1.02 -3.64 14.48
C ASN A 217 -0.65 -2.69 15.64
N ARG A 218 -0.91 -3.11 16.88
CA ARG A 218 -0.54 -2.33 18.07
C ARG A 218 0.98 -2.16 18.17
N ARG A 219 1.76 -3.22 17.98
CA ARG A 219 3.23 -3.14 18.00
C ARG A 219 3.78 -2.16 16.96
N ILE A 220 3.21 -2.12 15.76
CA ILE A 220 3.59 -1.14 14.73
C ILE A 220 3.30 0.29 15.21
N LEU A 221 2.11 0.54 15.75
CA LEU A 221 1.70 1.86 16.24
C LEU A 221 2.54 2.33 17.43
N GLU A 222 2.85 1.41 18.36
CA GLU A 222 3.74 1.65 19.50
C GLU A 222 5.15 2.03 19.03
N PHE A 223 5.73 1.28 18.09
CA PHE A 223 7.01 1.62 17.46
C PHE A 223 6.95 3.01 16.82
N CYS A 224 5.92 3.29 16.00
CA CYS A 224 5.79 4.58 15.34
C CYS A 224 5.75 5.76 16.33
N THR A 225 5.11 5.54 17.48
CA THR A 225 4.99 6.54 18.56
C THR A 225 6.32 6.71 19.30
N LYS A 226 6.92 5.60 19.75
CA LYS A 226 8.16 5.58 20.53
C LYS A 226 9.32 6.22 19.76
N ASP A 227 9.47 5.87 18.49
CA ASP A 227 10.59 6.30 17.65
C ASP A 227 10.29 7.60 16.90
N LYS A 228 9.14 8.23 17.18
CA LYS A 228 8.70 9.50 16.61
C LYS A 228 8.78 9.47 15.07
N ILE A 229 8.22 8.42 14.47
CA ILE A 229 8.21 8.22 13.02
C ILE A 229 7.45 9.35 12.29
N GLY A 230 6.56 10.08 12.98
CA GLY A 230 5.77 11.16 12.36
C GLY A 230 4.67 10.63 11.44
N MET A 231 4.27 9.37 11.64
CA MET A 231 3.20 8.71 10.90
C MET A 231 1.84 9.38 11.12
N LYS A 232 0.98 9.35 10.09
CA LYS A 232 -0.46 9.62 10.20
C LYS A 232 -1.27 8.41 9.74
N GLN A 233 -2.29 8.01 10.49
CA GLN A 233 -3.21 6.96 10.02
C GLN A 233 -4.09 7.51 8.89
N TYR A 234 -4.24 6.73 7.82
CA TYR A 234 -5.30 6.87 6.83
C TYR A 234 -6.47 5.97 7.26
N LEU A 235 -7.71 6.40 7.02
CA LEU A 235 -8.90 5.77 7.63
C LEU A 235 -8.76 5.59 9.17
N PRO A 236 -8.41 6.66 9.91
CA PRO A 236 -8.15 6.58 11.36
C PRO A 236 -9.39 6.16 12.17
N HIS A 237 -9.15 5.39 13.24
CA HIS A 237 -10.20 4.84 14.11
C HIS A 237 -9.90 5.04 15.61
N TYR A 238 -9.52 6.25 15.99
CA TYR A 238 -9.27 6.62 17.40
C TYR A 238 -10.57 6.62 18.24
N ASN A 239 -10.44 6.41 19.55
CA ASN A 239 -11.59 6.26 20.45
C ASN A 239 -11.82 7.50 21.34
N THR A 240 -10.86 8.41 21.41
CA THR A 240 -10.90 9.59 22.26
C THR A 240 -10.70 10.88 21.48
N ARG A 241 -11.25 11.98 21.99
CA ARG A 241 -11.12 13.31 21.37
C ARG A 241 -9.66 13.79 21.43
N GLU A 242 -8.92 13.38 22.45
CA GLU A 242 -7.52 13.71 22.68
C GLU A 242 -6.61 13.04 21.64
N GLU A 243 -6.86 11.77 21.31
CA GLU A 243 -6.18 11.09 20.20
C GLU A 243 -6.49 11.78 18.86
N TRP A 244 -7.75 12.15 18.61
CA TRP A 244 -8.13 12.90 17.42
C TRP A 244 -7.44 14.28 17.35
N ARG A 245 -7.40 15.03 18.46
CA ARG A 245 -6.68 16.30 18.54
C ARG A 245 -5.19 16.10 18.21
N THR A 246 -4.58 15.04 18.74
CA THR A 246 -3.19 14.68 18.44
C THR A 246 -2.99 14.33 16.96
N HIS A 247 -3.94 13.58 16.37
CA HIS A 247 -3.91 13.24 14.96
C HIS A 247 -3.96 14.49 14.07
N PHE A 248 -4.94 15.38 14.28
CA PHE A 248 -5.08 16.62 13.51
C PHE A 248 -3.94 17.62 13.76
N GLY A 249 -3.36 17.62 14.97
CA GLY A 249 -2.30 18.55 15.35
C GLY A 249 -2.73 20.00 15.16
N SER A 250 -1.92 20.78 14.45
CA SER A 250 -2.19 22.19 14.15
C SER A 250 -3.48 22.43 13.36
N GLN A 251 -4.05 21.41 12.70
CA GLN A 251 -5.30 21.52 11.96
C GLN A 251 -6.55 21.38 12.84
N TRP A 252 -6.40 21.01 14.12
CA TRP A 252 -7.52 20.69 15.01
C TRP A 252 -8.50 21.84 15.16
N GLU A 253 -8.03 23.06 15.43
CA GLU A 253 -8.90 24.22 15.64
C GLU A 253 -9.71 24.58 14.38
N THR A 254 -9.09 24.46 13.21
CA THR A 254 -9.79 24.62 11.93
C THR A 254 -10.88 23.56 11.76
N PHE A 255 -10.59 22.31 12.13
CA PHE A 255 -11.55 21.21 12.06
C PHE A 255 -12.73 21.40 13.03
N VAL A 256 -12.47 21.85 14.26
CA VAL A 256 -13.51 22.19 15.24
C VAL A 256 -14.38 23.33 14.75
N LYS A 257 -13.79 24.42 14.21
CA LYS A 257 -14.54 25.54 13.64
C LYS A 257 -15.48 25.09 12.52
N ARG A 258 -15.01 24.21 11.64
CA ARG A 258 -15.85 23.60 10.58
C ARG A 258 -16.97 22.76 11.19
N LYS A 259 -16.68 21.94 12.20
CA LYS A 259 -17.71 21.14 12.88
C LYS A 259 -18.81 22.03 13.46
N SER A 260 -18.45 23.09 14.20
CA SER A 260 -19.43 24.02 14.76
C SER A 260 -20.26 24.75 13.71
N LEU A 261 -19.69 25.05 12.54
CA LEU A 261 -20.40 25.74 11.46
C LEU A 261 -21.39 24.83 10.72
N TYR A 262 -21.02 23.57 10.48
CA TYR A 262 -21.79 22.68 9.58
C TYR A 262 -22.55 21.55 10.30
N ASP A 263 -22.18 21.19 11.53
CA ASP A 263 -22.88 20.21 12.36
C ASP A 263 -22.70 20.54 13.86
N PRO A 264 -23.34 21.64 14.33
CA PRO A 264 -23.15 22.16 15.68
C PRO A 264 -23.62 21.21 16.79
N LEU A 265 -24.56 20.31 16.49
CA LEU A 265 -25.10 19.34 17.45
C LEU A 265 -24.35 17.99 17.43
N ALA A 266 -23.34 17.87 16.57
CA ALA A 266 -22.57 16.63 16.35
C ALA A 266 -23.48 15.42 16.06
N ILE A 267 -24.43 15.60 15.15
CA ILE A 267 -25.37 14.55 14.72
C ILE A 267 -24.70 13.62 13.69
N LEU A 268 -23.87 14.18 12.81
CA LEU A 268 -23.34 13.46 11.64
C LEU A 268 -22.12 12.61 12.00
N ALA A 269 -22.11 11.39 11.43
CA ALA A 269 -21.02 10.41 11.49
C ALA A 269 -20.49 10.10 12.91
N PRO A 270 -21.36 9.70 13.86
CA PRO A 270 -20.95 9.40 15.25
C PRO A 270 -19.95 8.25 15.35
N GLY A 271 -19.93 7.34 14.35
CA GLY A 271 -18.99 6.22 14.28
C GLY A 271 -17.51 6.61 14.26
N HIS A 272 -17.17 7.84 13.83
CA HIS A 272 -15.79 8.34 13.90
C HIS A 272 -15.34 8.71 15.33
N LYS A 273 -16.28 8.88 16.27
CA LYS A 273 -15.99 9.17 17.70
C LYS A 273 -15.13 10.43 17.92
N ILE A 274 -15.17 11.41 17.01
CA ILE A 274 -14.42 12.68 17.15
C ILE A 274 -15.15 13.64 18.11
N PHE A 275 -16.46 13.78 17.91
CA PHE A 275 -17.34 14.66 18.69
C PHE A 275 -18.53 13.85 19.19
N ARG A 276 -18.94 14.07 20.44
CA ARG A 276 -20.15 13.48 21.01
C ARG A 276 -21.33 14.39 20.76
N ARG A 277 -22.50 13.80 20.51
CA ARG A 277 -23.75 14.52 20.33
C ARG A 277 -24.02 15.40 21.55
N ILE A 278 -24.33 16.66 21.29
CA ILE A 278 -24.79 17.59 22.33
C ILE A 278 -26.29 17.35 22.48
N SER A 279 -26.70 17.00 23.69
CA SER A 279 -28.11 16.85 24.09
C SER A 279 -28.78 18.20 24.21
#